data_AF-A0AAW4U5L6-F1
#
_entry.id   AF-A0AAW4U5L6-F1
#
_cell.length_a   1.000
_cell.length_b   1.000
_cell.length_c   1.000
_cell.angle_alpha   90.00
_cell.angle_beta   90.00
_cell.angle_gamma   90.00
#
_symmetry.space_group_name_H-M   'P 1'
#
loop_
_entity.id
_entity.type
_entity.pdbx_description
1 polymer ?
#
loop_
_entity_poly.entity_id
_entity_poly.type
_entity_poly.pdbx_seq_one_letter_code
_entity_poly.pdbx_strand_id
1 'polypeptide(L)' 'MATVEQVKKALVAVEELCGKCPVCTPDCPVAIAKRALSGLKYDIEAYEQYQSELDNEMNNELK' A
#
# COMPACT_ATOMS: atom_id res chain seq x y z
N MET A 1 -6.59 -7.73 -8.73
CA MET A 1 -5.81 -7.16 -7.61
C MET A 1 -6.09 -5.67 -7.53
N ALA A 2 -6.07 -5.08 -6.33
CA ALA A 2 -6.04 -3.63 -6.20
C ALA A 2 -4.69 -3.11 -6.74
N THR A 3 -4.71 -1.97 -7.40
CA THR A 3 -3.49 -1.26 -7.84
C THR A 3 -2.93 -0.41 -6.70
N VAL A 4 -1.62 -0.10 -6.74
CA VAL A 4 -0.98 0.83 -5.79
C VAL A 4 -1.75 2.16 -5.72
N GLU A 5 -2.23 2.66 -6.86
CA GLU A 5 -2.96 3.92 -6.96
C GLU A 5 -4.34 3.86 -6.27
N GLN A 6 -5.06 2.74 -6.40
CA GLN A 6 -6.31 2.53 -5.66
C GLN A 6 -6.07 2.49 -4.15
N VAL A 7 -4.98 1.86 -3.69
CA VAL A 7 -4.63 1.81 -2.26
C VAL A 7 -4.22 3.19 -1.74
N LYS A 8 -3.49 3.99 -2.53
CA LYS A 8 -3.19 5.39 -2.19
C LYS A 8 -4.45 6.22 -2.01
N LYS A 9 -5.42 6.13 -2.92
CA LYS A 9 -6.71 6.82 -2.79
C LYS A 9 -7.48 6.39 -1.54
N ALA A 10 -7.47 5.09 -1.23
CA ALA A 10 -8.08 4.58 -0.01
C ALA A 10 -7.41 5.11 1.26
N LEU A 11 -6.07 5.22 1.28
CA LEU A 11 -5.33 5.81 2.41
C LEU A 11 -5.73 7.28 2.63
N VAL A 12 -5.85 8.07 1.57
CA VAL A 12 -6.29 9.47 1.66
C VAL A 12 -7.70 9.53 2.23
N ALA A 13 -8.64 8.75 1.71
CA ALA A 13 -10.01 8.73 2.20
C ALA A 13 -10.11 8.31 3.69
N VAL A 14 -9.31 7.33 4.13
CA VAL A 14 -9.24 6.93 5.54
C VAL A 14 -8.69 8.04 6.42
N GLU A 15 -7.69 8.79 5.95
CA GLU A 15 -7.15 9.93 6.69
C GLU A 15 -8.18 11.08 6.81
N GLU A 16 -8.97 11.34 5.76
CA GLU A 16 -10.05 12.33 5.78
C GLU A 16 -11.17 11.99 6.79
N LEU A 17 -11.37 10.70 7.07
CA LEU A 17 -12.30 10.24 8.12
C LEU A 17 -11.74 10.44 9.55
N CYS A 18 -10.46 10.80 9.69
CA CYS A 18 -9.85 11.02 10.99
C CYS A 18 -10.38 12.30 11.64
N GLY A 19 -11.26 12.14 12.63
CA GLY A 19 -11.83 13.26 13.41
C GLY A 19 -10.88 13.93 14.42
N LYS A 20 -9.58 13.57 14.43
CA LYS A 20 -8.55 14.09 15.35
C LYS A 20 -9.01 14.12 16.82
N CYS A 21 -9.40 12.94 17.31
CA CYS A 21 -9.89 12.77 18.67
C CYS A 21 -8.90 13.33 19.72
N PRO A 22 -9.37 13.81 20.89
CA PRO A 22 -8.51 14.32 21.96
C PRO A 22 -7.45 13.32 22.44
N VAL A 23 -7.76 12.02 22.33
CA VAL A 23 -6.84 10.91 22.58
C VAL A 23 -6.84 10.01 21.36
N CYS A 24 -5.68 9.86 20.72
CA CYS A 24 -5.47 8.88 19.66
C CYS A 24 -4.99 7.56 20.27
N THR A 25 -5.65 6.46 19.92
CA THR A 25 -5.25 5.11 20.34
C THR A 25 -4.82 4.28 19.14
N PRO A 26 -3.90 3.31 19.34
CA PRO A 26 -3.51 2.42 18.27
C PRO A 26 -4.65 1.50 17.82
N ASP A 27 -5.66 1.27 18.65
CA ASP A 27 -6.82 0.44 18.33
C ASP A 27 -7.96 1.22 17.68
N CYS A 28 -7.75 2.50 17.34
CA CYS A 28 -8.78 3.28 16.67
C CYS A 28 -9.01 2.73 15.25
N PRO A 29 -10.27 2.69 14.76
CA PRO A 29 -10.59 2.12 13.45
C PRO A 29 -9.78 2.73 12.30
N VAL A 30 -9.54 4.05 12.36
CA VAL A 30 -8.72 4.77 11.37
C VAL A 30 -7.26 4.30 11.38
N ALA A 31 -6.66 4.14 12.57
CA ALA A 31 -5.28 3.67 12.69
C ALA A 31 -5.15 2.22 12.21
N ILE A 32 -6.12 1.36 12.54
CA ILE A 32 -6.15 -0.03 12.07
C ILE A 32 -6.25 -0.07 10.53
N ALA A 33 -7.20 0.67 9.96
CA ALA A 33 -7.38 0.74 8.51
C ALA A 33 -6.13 1.30 7.80
N LYS A 34 -5.51 2.35 8.34
CA LYS A 34 -4.28 2.94 7.80
C LYS A 34 -3.13 1.94 7.81
N ARG A 35 -2.95 1.14 8.86
CA ARG A 35 -1.92 0.09 8.92
C ARG A 35 -2.17 -0.99 7.89
N ALA A 36 -3.40 -1.50 7.80
CA ALA A 36 -3.75 -2.54 6.84
C ALA A 36 -3.51 -2.10 5.40
N LEU A 37 -3.95 -0.89 5.04
CA LEU A 37 -3.74 -0.33 3.70
C LEU A 37 -2.27 -0.01 3.41
N SER A 38 -1.52 0.44 4.40
CA SER A 38 -0.07 0.66 4.25
C SER A 38 0.69 -0.65 4.00
N GLY A 39 0.31 -1.72 4.72
CA GLY A 39 0.86 -3.06 4.49
C GLY A 39 0.54 -3.57 3.09
N LEU A 40 -0.74 -3.50 2.69
CA LEU A 40 -1.15 -3.90 1.33
C LEU A 40 -0.43 -3.10 0.24
N LYS A 41 -0.23 -1.79 0.43
CA LYS A 41 0.55 -0.96 -0.51
C LYS A 41 1.96 -1.50 -0.67
N TYR A 42 2.64 -1.80 0.44
CA TYR A 42 3.99 -2.33 0.43
C TYR A 42 4.06 -3.68 -0.30
N ASP A 43 3.12 -4.58 -0.03
CA ASP A 43 3.07 -5.91 -0.65
C ASP A 43 2.89 -5.81 -2.18
N ILE A 44 2.04 -4.89 -2.66
CA ILE A 44 1.84 -4.66 -4.09
C ILE A 44 3.10 -4.07 -4.73
N GLU A 45 3.72 -3.05 -4.11
CA GLU A 45 4.95 -2.43 -4.62
C GLU A 45 6.10 -3.44 -4.70
N ALA A 46 6.26 -4.28 -3.67
CA ALA A 46 7.26 -5.35 -3.65
C ALA A 46 7.00 -6.39 -4.75
N TYR A 47 5.73 -6.76 -4.97
CA TYR A 47 5.36 -7.66 -6.06
C TYR A 47 5.66 -7.08 -7.44
N GLU A 48 5.30 -5.82 -7.68
CA GLU A 48 5.58 -5.11 -8.94
C GLU A 48 7.09 -4.99 -9.20
N GLN A 49 7.88 -4.69 -8.16
CA GLN A 49 9.35 -4.67 -8.25
C GLN A 49 9.91 -6.04 -8.63
N TYR A 50 9.47 -7.10 -7.94
CA TYR A 50 9.91 -8.46 -8.22
C TYR A 50 9.59 -8.91 -9.65
N GLN A 51 8.39 -8.60 -10.15
CA GLN A 51 8.05 -8.90 -11.55
C GLN A 51 8.94 -8.14 -12.54
N SER A 52 9.19 -6.85 -12.29
CA SER A 52 10.08 -6.04 -13.12
C SER A 52 11.51 -6.60 -13.14
N GLU A 53 12.04 -7.05 -12.00
CA GLU A 53 13.36 -7.68 -11.92
C GLU A 53 13.43 -8.96 -12.75
N LEU A 54 12.44 -9.85 -12.64
CA LEU A 54 12.36 -11.06 -13.45
C LEU A 54 12.29 -10.78 -14.96
N ASP A 55 11.48 -9.79 -15.36
CA ASP A 55 11.37 -9.39 -16.76
C ASP A 55 12.72 -8.85 -17.28
N ASN A 56 13.45 -8.09 -16.46
CA ASN A 56 14.77 -7.58 -16.82
C ASN A 56 15.83 -8.68 -16.94
N GLU A 57 15.81 -9.68 -16.05
CA GLU A 57 16.70 -10.84 -16.10
C GLU A 57 16.47 -11.63 -17.39
N MET A 58 15.20 -11.97 -17.68
CA MET A 58 14.83 -12.68 -18.91
C MET A 58 15.24 -11.90 -20.17
N ASN A 59 15.05 -10.57 -20.18
CA ASN A 59 15.45 -9.73 -21.31
C ASN A 59 16.97 -9.60 -21.50
N ASN A 60 17.77 -9.86 -20.46
CA ASN A 60 19.23 -9.90 -20.56
C ASN A 60 19.74 -11.26 -21.04
N GLU A 61 19.06 -12.37 -20.71
CA GLU A 61 19.42 -13.71 -21.21
C GLU A 61 19.13 -13.89 -22.70
N LEU A 62 18.20 -13.11 -23.27
CA LEU A 62 17.87 -13.13 -24.70
C LEU A 62 18.80 -12.29 -25.60
N LYS A 63 19.75 -11.52 -25.03
CA LYS A 63 20.71 -10.68 -25.78
C LYS A 63 22.06 -11.37 -25.93
#